data_AF-A0AAE4VM80-F1
#
_entry.id   AF-A0AAE4VM80-F1
#
_cell.length_a   1.000
_cell.length_b   1.000
_cell.length_c   1.000
_cell.angle_alpha   90.00
_cell.angle_beta   90.00
_cell.angle_gamma   90.00
#
_symmetry.space_group_name_H-M   'P 1'
#
loop_
_entity.id
_entity.type
_entity.pdbx_description
1 polymer ?
#
loop_
_entity_poly.entity_id
_entity_poly.type
_entity_poly.pdbx_seq_one_letter_code
_entity_poly.pdbx_strand_id
1 'polypeptide(L)'
;MEKLASNFQCLSYCAGDSYDLLAISEHFTKEGYAHSVYGRDVLHLDAEVVGMNQDSSKGDIFIYSYGCAVFWGLERLNEERMVNMLREFLDKPLSKLVVDRCNYSVNPNIDSAFIDNELDEICLQKHDIYITLAFSYGLSQSVKLGSFEESVQKTIKENTQIPESLINSGKISLSKKDLAKKIGILFSERNLVSLNKEFFDTPDFFWRRPKYEPYYEMSLKFIDLKQRVQILNNRLDVIHELYGIVSAELQHAHSLRLELIVILLIFIEVILAVLKDIMHWF
;
A
#
# COMPACT_ATOMS: atom_id res chain seq x y z
N MET A 1 -34.69 24.11 18.81
CA MET A 1 -34.06 24.51 17.54
C MET A 1 -32.96 23.51 17.27
N GLU A 2 -33.26 22.47 16.49
CA GLU A 2 -32.25 21.52 16.00
C GLU A 2 -31.22 22.29 15.17
N LYS A 3 -29.97 22.34 15.63
CA LYS A 3 -28.87 22.70 14.75
C LYS A 3 -28.77 21.59 13.71
N LEU A 4 -29.08 21.90 12.45
CA LEU A 4 -28.86 21.00 11.32
C LEU A 4 -27.41 20.53 11.33
N ALA A 5 -27.21 19.22 11.18
CA ALA A 5 -25.91 18.63 10.95
C ALA A 5 -25.25 19.36 9.77
N SER A 6 -24.03 19.84 9.99
CA SER A 6 -23.23 20.43 8.92
C SER A 6 -22.40 19.30 8.31
N ASN A 7 -22.63 19.02 7.03
CA ASN A 7 -21.93 17.96 6.30
C ASN A 7 -20.65 18.53 5.70
N PHE A 8 -19.55 17.84 5.97
CA PHE A 8 -18.21 18.19 5.53
C PHE A 8 -17.54 16.98 4.91
N GLN A 9 -16.38 17.20 4.31
CA GLN A 9 -15.59 16.16 3.67
C GLN A 9 -14.17 16.18 4.21
N CYS A 10 -13.62 14.98 4.40
CA CYS A 10 -12.21 14.78 4.64
C CYS A 10 -11.61 13.98 3.49
N LEU A 11 -10.37 14.32 3.14
CA LEU A 11 -9.63 13.67 2.07
C LEU A 11 -8.34 13.07 2.59
N SER A 12 -8.07 11.86 2.12
CA SER A 12 -6.84 11.12 2.43
C SER A 12 -6.03 10.95 1.16
N TYR A 13 -4.73 11.18 1.26
CA TYR A 13 -3.79 11.11 0.14
C TYR A 13 -2.66 10.15 0.49
N CYS A 14 -2.27 9.31 -0.46
CA CYS A 14 -0.97 8.62 -0.46
C CYS A 14 -0.15 9.15 -1.64
N ALA A 15 0.98 9.76 -1.34
CA ALA A 15 1.81 10.44 -2.34
C ALA A 15 3.16 9.77 -2.60
N GLY A 16 3.65 8.92 -1.69
CA GLY A 16 4.95 8.25 -1.80
C GLY A 16 5.14 7.17 -0.75
N ASP A 17 6.39 6.72 -0.60
CA ASP A 17 6.77 5.72 0.39
C ASP A 17 6.80 6.32 1.81
N SER A 18 7.44 7.47 1.97
CA SER A 18 7.56 8.15 3.27
C SER A 18 7.69 9.67 3.13
N TYR A 19 7.26 10.39 4.16
CA TYR A 19 7.52 11.82 4.33
C TYR A 19 8.66 12.04 5.33
N ASP A 20 9.56 12.98 5.04
CA ASP A 20 10.51 13.49 6.03
C ASP A 20 9.82 14.48 6.97
N LEU A 21 9.22 13.96 8.05
CA LEU A 21 8.49 14.78 9.02
C LEU A 21 9.37 15.83 9.71
N LEU A 22 10.67 15.57 9.86
CA LEU A 22 11.61 16.51 10.48
C LEU A 22 11.82 17.71 9.55
N ALA A 23 12.10 17.45 8.26
CA ALA A 23 12.25 18.51 7.27
C ALA A 23 10.97 19.34 7.11
N ILE A 24 9.80 18.69 7.15
CA ILE A 24 8.50 19.39 7.09
C ILE A 24 8.29 20.26 8.35
N SER A 25 8.55 19.71 9.54
CA SER A 25 8.46 20.46 10.81
C SER A 25 9.40 21.67 10.83
N GLU A 26 10.64 21.52 10.37
CA GLU A 26 11.59 22.62 10.24
C GLU A 26 11.11 23.68 9.25
N HIS A 27 10.54 23.27 8.11
CA HIS A 27 9.99 24.19 7.11
C HIS A 27 8.87 25.04 7.71
N PHE A 28 7.88 24.42 8.36
CA PHE A 28 6.78 25.16 9.00
C PHE A 28 7.26 26.05 10.16
N THR A 29 8.29 25.62 10.90
CA THR A 29 8.90 26.47 11.94
C THR A 29 9.51 27.74 11.34
N LYS A 30 10.22 27.61 10.21
CA LYS A 30 10.85 28.74 9.52
C LYS A 30 9.83 29.75 8.98
N GLU A 31 8.71 29.26 8.47
CA GLU A 31 7.59 30.08 7.99
C GLU A 31 6.74 30.67 9.14
N GLY A 32 7.00 30.29 10.40
CA GLY A 32 6.30 30.82 11.57
C GLY A 32 4.96 30.14 11.87
N TYR A 33 4.69 28.98 11.26
CA TYR A 33 3.46 28.22 11.47
C TYR A 33 3.60 27.23 12.63
N ALA A 34 2.66 27.31 13.58
CA ALA A 34 2.61 26.37 14.69
C ALA A 34 2.16 24.99 14.22
N HIS A 35 2.78 23.94 14.76
CA HIS A 35 2.48 22.55 14.45
C HIS A 35 2.68 21.68 15.69
N SER A 36 2.02 20.53 15.71
CA SER A 36 2.14 19.54 16.79
C SER A 36 2.66 18.22 16.25
N VAL A 37 3.54 17.55 16.98
CA VAL A 37 3.98 16.20 16.66
C VAL A 37 3.31 15.21 17.61
N TYR A 38 2.62 14.23 17.06
CA TYR A 38 1.98 13.15 17.80
C TYR A 38 2.72 11.83 17.52
N GLY A 39 3.21 11.20 18.58
CA GLY A 39 3.98 9.96 18.44
C GLY A 39 5.32 10.21 17.76
N ARG A 40 5.72 9.27 16.89
CA ARG A 40 6.93 9.38 16.05
C ARG A 40 6.59 9.57 14.57
N ASP A 41 5.32 9.49 14.25
CA ASP A 41 4.82 9.15 12.93
C ASP A 41 3.77 10.13 12.41
N VAL A 42 3.33 11.12 13.20
CA VAL A 42 2.33 12.10 12.78
C VAL A 42 2.73 13.53 13.12
N LEU A 43 2.63 14.41 12.12
CA LEU A 43 2.69 15.86 12.22
C LEU A 43 1.28 16.43 12.00
N HIS A 44 0.83 17.33 12.87
CA HIS A 44 -0.45 18.01 12.78
C HIS A 44 -0.27 19.50 12.55
N LEU A 45 -1.05 20.05 11.63
CA LEU A 45 -1.14 21.48 11.33
C LEU A 45 -2.61 21.90 11.42
N ASP A 46 -2.84 23.06 12.03
CA ASP A 46 -4.13 23.72 12.02
C ASP A 46 -4.26 24.55 10.74
N ALA A 47 -5.26 24.26 9.92
CA ALA A 47 -5.45 24.91 8.63
C ALA A 47 -5.74 26.42 8.76
N GLU A 48 -6.33 26.86 9.88
CA GLU A 48 -6.53 28.27 10.17
C GLU A 48 -5.19 28.98 10.40
N VAL A 49 -4.29 28.34 11.15
CA VAL A 49 -2.95 28.86 11.45
C VAL A 49 -2.09 28.99 10.18
N VAL A 50 -2.26 28.08 9.21
CA VAL A 50 -1.52 28.11 7.93
C VAL A 50 -2.20 29.04 6.90
N GLY A 51 -3.28 29.73 7.26
CA GLY A 51 -4.01 30.62 6.35
C GLY A 51 -4.68 29.88 5.19
N MET A 52 -4.93 28.58 5.36
CA MET A 52 -5.54 27.69 4.36
C MET A 52 -7.05 27.56 4.53
N ASN A 53 -7.66 28.25 5.51
CA ASN A 53 -9.10 28.29 5.65
C ASN A 53 -9.59 29.75 5.72
N GLN A 54 -10.47 30.14 4.79
CA GLN A 54 -11.05 31.49 4.75
C GLN A 54 -12.41 31.56 5.48
N ASP A 55 -13.07 30.41 5.65
CA ASP A 55 -14.48 30.30 6.03
C ASP A 55 -14.69 30.02 7.54
N SER A 56 -13.82 30.53 8.42
CA SER A 56 -13.90 30.41 9.90
C SER A 56 -14.16 29.00 10.46
N SER A 57 -14.07 27.97 9.61
CA SER A 57 -14.29 26.58 9.96
C SER A 57 -12.96 25.99 10.39
N LYS A 58 -12.96 25.15 11.42
CA LYS A 58 -11.74 24.50 11.88
C LYS A 58 -11.35 23.41 10.91
N GLY A 59 -10.16 23.51 10.34
CA GLY A 59 -9.60 22.49 9.47
C GLY A 59 -8.33 21.88 10.08
N ASP A 60 -8.17 20.58 9.92
CA ASP A 60 -7.00 19.85 10.41
C ASP A 60 -6.25 19.20 9.26
N ILE A 61 -4.93 19.20 9.35
CA ILE A 61 -4.05 18.50 8.43
C ILE A 61 -3.16 17.56 9.24
N PHE A 62 -3.26 16.26 8.96
CA PHE A 62 -2.42 15.23 9.56
C PHE A 62 -1.50 14.65 8.49
N ILE A 63 -0.18 14.74 8.70
CA ILE A 63 0.84 14.23 7.79
C ILE A 63 1.55 13.07 8.47
N TYR A 64 1.65 11.96 7.77
CA TYR A 64 2.11 10.70 8.31
C TYR A 64 3.46 10.30 7.74
N SER A 65 4.35 9.78 8.59
CA SER A 65 5.71 9.37 8.20
C SER A 65 5.75 8.38 7.02
N TYR A 66 4.71 7.57 6.84
CA TYR A 66 4.56 6.59 5.76
C TYR A 66 3.97 7.16 4.45
N GLY A 67 4.14 8.45 4.20
CA GLY A 67 3.85 9.05 2.88
C GLY A 67 2.37 9.41 2.65
N CYS A 68 1.58 9.47 3.73
CA CYS A 68 0.16 9.80 3.68
C CYS A 68 -0.16 11.13 4.33
N ALA A 69 -1.25 11.77 3.91
CA ALA A 69 -1.79 12.96 4.55
C ALA A 69 -3.33 12.91 4.58
N VAL A 70 -3.95 13.40 5.65
CA VAL A 70 -5.40 13.48 5.80
C VAL A 70 -5.78 14.92 6.11
N PHE A 71 -6.72 15.45 5.33
CA PHE A 71 -7.20 16.82 5.39
C PHE A 71 -8.67 16.82 5.81
N TRP A 72 -9.01 17.60 6.83
CA TRP A 72 -10.38 17.74 7.34
C TRP A 72 -10.85 19.17 7.16
N GLY A 73 -11.99 19.37 6.50
CA GLY A 73 -12.62 20.69 6.42
C GLY A 73 -11.80 21.71 5.61
N LEU A 74 -10.93 21.24 4.71
CA LEU A 74 -10.23 22.09 3.76
C LEU A 74 -11.01 22.19 2.44
N GLU A 75 -10.86 23.33 1.77
CA GLU A 75 -11.30 23.46 0.38
C GLU A 75 -10.33 22.77 -0.57
N ARG A 76 -10.87 22.24 -1.67
CA ARG A 76 -10.10 21.53 -2.71
C ARG A 76 -8.86 22.28 -3.21
N LEU A 77 -8.95 23.60 -3.38
CA LEU A 77 -7.84 24.42 -3.84
C LEU A 77 -6.67 24.41 -2.82
N ASN A 78 -7.00 24.44 -1.53
CA ASN A 78 -6.01 24.45 -0.46
C ASN A 78 -5.43 23.05 -0.22
N GLU A 79 -6.24 22.00 -0.39
CA GLU A 79 -5.77 20.61 -0.44
C GLU A 79 -4.70 20.42 -1.54
N GLU A 80 -5.00 20.83 -2.78
CA GLU A 80 -4.08 20.69 -3.91
C GLU A 80 -2.78 21.49 -3.71
N ARG A 81 -2.87 22.70 -3.15
CA ARG A 81 -1.70 23.51 -2.78
C ARG A 81 -0.82 22.81 -1.74
N MET A 82 -1.44 22.28 -0.70
CA MET A 82 -0.74 21.62 0.40
C MET A 82 -0.06 20.33 -0.08
N VAL A 83 -0.76 19.50 -0.87
CA VAL A 83 -0.18 18.28 -1.46
C VAL A 83 1.01 18.61 -2.37
N ASN A 84 0.93 19.68 -3.16
CA ASN A 84 2.04 20.09 -4.03
C ASN A 84 3.26 20.57 -3.24
N MET A 85 3.06 21.31 -2.15
CA MET A 85 4.15 21.75 -1.26
C MET A 85 4.81 20.54 -0.57
N LEU A 86 4.00 19.62 -0.03
CA LEU A 86 4.51 18.42 0.64
C LEU A 86 5.34 17.52 -0.28
N ARG A 87 5.17 17.64 -1.61
CA ARG A 87 5.88 16.82 -2.60
C ARG A 87 7.40 16.93 -2.51
N GLU A 88 7.94 18.07 -2.07
CA GLU A 88 9.38 18.29 -1.91
C GLU A 88 10.00 17.45 -0.79
N PHE A 89 9.18 16.95 0.13
CA PHE A 89 9.59 16.20 1.33
C PHE A 89 9.30 14.69 1.21
N LEU A 90 8.90 14.21 0.03
CA LEU A 90 8.59 12.80 -0.22
C LEU A 90 9.83 12.00 -0.62
N ASP A 91 10.03 10.87 0.04
CA ASP A 91 10.85 9.80 -0.51
C ASP A 91 10.00 8.94 -1.46
N LYS A 92 10.60 8.62 -2.62
CA LYS A 92 10.00 7.81 -3.70
C LYS A 92 8.53 8.18 -3.99
N PRO A 93 8.28 9.33 -4.62
CA PRO A 93 6.93 9.74 -4.97
C PRO A 93 6.28 8.74 -5.92
N LEU A 94 4.99 8.47 -5.70
CA LEU A 94 4.18 7.63 -6.57
C LEU A 94 3.98 8.32 -7.93
N SER A 95 3.91 7.53 -9.00
CA SER A 95 3.59 8.05 -10.34
C SER A 95 2.19 8.66 -10.41
N LYS A 96 1.28 8.16 -9.58
CA LYS A 96 -0.09 8.61 -9.45
C LYS A 96 -0.45 8.65 -7.97
N LEU A 97 -1.00 9.78 -7.52
CA LEU A 97 -1.52 9.92 -6.17
C LEU A 97 -2.73 9.02 -5.98
N VAL A 98 -2.76 8.28 -4.87
CA VAL A 98 -3.96 7.57 -4.42
C VAL A 98 -4.72 8.52 -3.50
N VAL A 99 -6.01 8.70 -3.75
CA VAL A 99 -6.86 9.64 -3.02
C VAL A 99 -8.13 8.93 -2.62
N ASP A 100 -8.57 9.15 -1.39
CA ASP A 100 -9.82 8.64 -0.83
C ASP A 100 -10.60 9.77 -0.16
N ARG A 101 -11.93 9.70 -0.18
CA ARG A 101 -12.83 10.74 0.36
C ARG A 101 -13.81 10.11 1.33
N CYS A 102 -13.93 10.70 2.50
CA CYS A 102 -14.90 10.29 3.50
C CYS A 102 -15.74 11.49 3.95
N ASN A 103 -17.04 11.28 4.10
CA ASN A 103 -17.96 12.30 4.58
C ASN A 103 -17.95 12.31 6.11
N TYR A 104 -18.09 13.48 6.71
CA TYR A 104 -18.28 13.60 8.15
C TYR A 104 -19.27 14.70 8.48
N SER A 105 -19.95 14.53 9.60
CA SER A 105 -20.91 15.50 10.12
C SER A 105 -20.55 15.88 11.56
N VAL A 106 -20.86 17.12 11.93
CA VAL A 106 -20.69 17.58 13.33
C VAL A 106 -22.05 17.86 13.93
N ASN A 107 -22.44 17.06 14.92
CA ASN A 107 -23.74 17.14 15.57
C ASN A 107 -23.57 17.25 17.11
N PRO A 108 -23.81 18.41 17.72
CA PRO A 108 -23.71 18.56 19.18
C PRO A 108 -24.70 17.73 20.01
N ASN A 109 -25.73 17.15 19.38
CA ASN A 109 -26.80 16.43 20.07
C ASN A 109 -26.49 14.94 20.30
N ILE A 110 -25.42 14.40 19.70
CA ILE A 110 -25.02 13.00 19.91
C ILE A 110 -24.11 12.88 21.12
N ASP A 111 -24.13 11.76 21.83
CA ASP A 111 -23.39 11.57 23.09
C ASP A 111 -21.87 11.38 22.86
N SER A 112 -21.50 10.71 21.79
CA SER A 112 -20.11 10.40 21.44
C SER A 112 -19.95 10.24 19.94
N ALA A 113 -18.72 10.38 19.43
CA ALA A 113 -18.46 10.17 18.00
C ALA A 113 -18.70 8.70 17.61
N PHE A 114 -19.30 8.49 16.44
CA PHE A 114 -19.55 7.15 15.90
C PHE A 114 -19.50 7.17 14.36
N ILE A 115 -19.60 6.00 13.76
CA ILE A 115 -19.71 5.84 12.30
C ILE A 115 -21.12 5.39 11.96
N ASP A 116 -21.79 6.14 11.09
CA ASP A 116 -23.07 5.76 10.51
C ASP A 116 -22.81 4.96 9.22
N ASN A 117 -23.00 3.64 9.31
CA ASN A 117 -22.77 2.75 8.17
C ASN A 117 -23.87 2.86 7.09
N GLU A 118 -25.04 3.41 7.41
CA GLU A 118 -26.12 3.59 6.42
C GLU A 118 -25.85 4.83 5.55
N LEU A 119 -25.29 5.86 6.16
CA LEU A 119 -24.93 7.12 5.51
C LEU A 119 -23.48 7.18 5.02
N ASP A 120 -22.66 6.17 5.36
CA ASP A 120 -21.23 6.10 5.02
C ASP A 120 -20.47 7.36 5.51
N GLU A 121 -20.75 7.79 6.74
CA GLU A 121 -20.21 9.01 7.32
C GLU A 121 -19.70 8.87 8.76
N ILE A 122 -18.72 9.69 9.09
CA ILE A 122 -18.19 9.84 10.46
C ILE A 122 -19.00 10.93 11.17
N CYS A 123 -19.69 10.58 12.25
CA CYS A 123 -20.47 11.50 13.06
C CYS A 123 -19.65 11.96 14.27
N LEU A 124 -19.32 13.25 14.34
CA LEU A 124 -18.57 13.85 15.45
C LEU A 124 -19.51 14.66 16.35
N GLN A 125 -19.41 14.51 17.67
CA GLN A 125 -20.18 15.35 18.61
C GLN A 125 -19.72 16.81 18.54
N LYS A 126 -18.42 17.00 18.50
CA LYS A 126 -17.73 18.29 18.41
C LYS A 126 -16.38 18.06 17.74
N HIS A 127 -15.76 19.14 17.30
CA HIS A 127 -14.40 19.10 16.81
C HIS A 127 -13.42 18.85 17.98
N ASP A 128 -12.85 17.64 18.04
CA ASP A 128 -11.81 17.22 18.98
C ASP A 128 -10.65 16.61 18.18
N ILE A 129 -9.51 17.29 18.20
CA ILE A 129 -8.31 16.95 17.42
C ILE A 129 -7.90 15.50 17.63
N TYR A 130 -8.03 14.96 18.84
CA TYR A 130 -7.60 13.59 19.12
C TYR A 130 -8.57 12.53 18.60
N ILE A 131 -9.87 12.84 18.54
CA ILE A 131 -10.87 11.99 17.88
C ILE A 131 -10.67 12.05 16.37
N THR A 132 -10.49 13.25 15.82
CA THR A 132 -10.19 13.46 14.39
C THR A 132 -8.90 12.72 13.99
N LEU A 133 -7.85 12.80 14.80
CA LEU A 133 -6.59 12.06 14.62
C LEU A 133 -6.82 10.54 14.66
N ALA A 134 -7.66 10.05 15.57
CA ALA A 134 -7.96 8.62 15.68
C ALA A 134 -8.61 8.06 14.40
N PHE A 135 -9.60 8.78 13.85
CA PHE A 135 -10.19 8.42 12.54
C PHE A 135 -9.18 8.58 11.40
N SER A 136 -8.33 9.61 11.45
CA SER A 136 -7.31 9.88 10.42
C SER A 136 -6.28 8.75 10.30
N TYR A 137 -5.94 8.05 11.39
CA TYR A 137 -5.09 6.86 11.31
C TYR A 137 -5.71 5.78 10.41
N GLY A 138 -6.99 5.43 10.61
CA GLY A 138 -7.66 4.45 9.75
C GLY A 138 -7.77 4.91 8.30
N LEU A 139 -8.11 6.18 8.08
CA LEU A 139 -8.23 6.76 6.73
C LEU A 139 -6.89 6.79 5.98
N SER A 140 -5.81 7.17 6.66
CA SER A 140 -4.46 7.14 6.08
C SER A 140 -3.95 5.71 5.82
N GLN A 141 -4.27 4.76 6.70
CA GLN A 141 -4.02 3.33 6.47
C GLN A 141 -4.77 2.78 5.26
N SER A 142 -6.03 3.18 5.05
CA SER A 142 -6.81 2.82 3.88
C SER A 142 -6.16 3.27 2.58
N VAL A 143 -5.77 4.54 2.49
CA VAL A 143 -5.21 5.10 1.26
C VAL A 143 -3.81 4.55 0.98
N LYS A 144 -3.01 4.28 2.03
CA LYS A 144 -1.72 3.58 1.90
C LYS A 144 -1.92 2.17 1.36
N LEU A 145 -2.88 1.43 1.91
CA LEU A 145 -3.21 0.09 1.43
C LEU A 145 -3.66 0.11 -0.03
N GLY A 146 -4.43 1.12 -0.44
CA GLY A 146 -4.81 1.36 -1.83
C GLY A 146 -3.61 1.46 -2.78
N SER A 147 -2.51 2.09 -2.35
CA SER A 147 -1.27 2.15 -3.15
C SER A 147 -0.62 0.77 -3.35
N PHE A 148 -0.63 -0.09 -2.33
CA PHE A 148 -0.14 -1.46 -2.46
C PHE A 148 -1.08 -2.32 -3.32
N GLU A 149 -2.39 -2.14 -3.17
CA GLU A 149 -3.40 -2.81 -4.00
C GLU A 149 -3.19 -2.47 -5.50
N GLU A 150 -2.89 -1.21 -5.84
CA GLU A 150 -2.60 -0.79 -7.21
C GLU A 150 -1.28 -1.41 -7.73
N SER A 151 -0.23 -1.45 -6.91
CA SER A 151 1.06 -2.08 -7.27
C SER A 151 0.91 -3.58 -7.53
N VAL A 152 0.22 -4.30 -6.64
CA VAL A 152 -0.05 -5.74 -6.81
C VAL A 152 -0.94 -5.98 -8.02
N GLN A 153 -1.98 -5.16 -8.23
CA GLN A 153 -2.84 -5.28 -9.40
C GLN A 153 -2.06 -5.10 -10.71
N LYS A 154 -1.10 -4.18 -10.75
CA LYS A 154 -0.19 -4.00 -11.89
C LYS A 154 0.66 -5.26 -12.10
N THR A 155 1.24 -5.81 -11.04
CA THR A 155 2.00 -7.07 -11.10
C THR A 155 1.16 -8.22 -11.63
N ILE A 156 -0.10 -8.36 -11.19
CA ILE A 156 -1.01 -9.39 -11.71
C ILE A 156 -1.22 -9.21 -13.22
N LYS A 157 -1.53 -7.98 -13.67
CA LYS A 157 -1.75 -7.67 -15.09
C LYS A 157 -0.53 -7.98 -15.95
N GLU A 158 0.68 -7.74 -15.45
CA GLU A 158 1.92 -8.05 -16.17
C GLU A 158 2.23 -9.57 -16.27
N ASN A 159 1.51 -10.40 -15.52
CA ASN A 159 1.73 -11.85 -15.49
C ASN A 159 0.53 -12.68 -15.96
N THR A 160 -0.57 -12.07 -16.41
CA THR A 160 -1.76 -12.78 -16.93
C THR A 160 -1.46 -13.66 -18.15
N GLN A 161 -0.46 -13.29 -18.95
CA GLN A 161 -0.06 -14.03 -20.14
C GLN A 161 0.63 -15.37 -19.82
N ILE A 162 1.15 -15.55 -18.60
CA ILE A 162 1.88 -16.76 -18.22
C ILE A 162 0.93 -17.97 -18.21
N PRO A 163 -0.19 -17.98 -17.46
CA PRO A 163 -1.19 -19.05 -17.54
C PRO A 163 -1.72 -19.28 -18.95
N GLU A 164 -2.04 -18.21 -19.69
CA GLU A 164 -2.58 -18.32 -21.06
C GLU A 164 -1.60 -19.01 -22.02
N SER A 165 -0.31 -18.65 -21.95
CA SER A 165 0.72 -19.27 -22.76
C SER A 165 0.91 -20.75 -22.43
N LEU A 166 0.78 -21.12 -21.15
CA LEU A 166 0.87 -22.49 -20.69
C LEU A 166 -0.31 -23.33 -21.18
N ILE A 167 -1.54 -22.79 -21.13
CA ILE A 167 -2.75 -23.47 -21.64
C ILE A 167 -2.66 -23.70 -23.15
N ASN A 168 -2.27 -22.67 -23.91
CA ASN A 168 -2.34 -22.72 -25.37
C ASN A 168 -1.18 -23.49 -26.02
N SER A 169 0.03 -23.38 -25.46
CA SER A 169 1.24 -23.92 -26.09
C SER A 169 1.85 -25.11 -25.35
N GLY A 170 1.44 -25.37 -24.11
CA GLY A 170 2.06 -26.36 -23.23
C GLY A 170 3.53 -26.06 -22.91
N LYS A 171 4.04 -24.88 -23.27
CA LYS A 171 5.43 -24.46 -23.07
C LYS A 171 5.47 -23.09 -22.42
N ILE A 172 6.43 -22.90 -21.54
CA ILE A 172 6.64 -21.62 -20.90
C ILE A 172 7.72 -20.85 -21.69
N SER A 173 7.37 -19.66 -22.17
CA SER A 173 8.29 -18.76 -22.89
C SER A 173 9.24 -17.96 -21.98
N LEU A 174 9.12 -18.15 -20.65
CA LEU A 174 9.88 -17.42 -19.64
C LEU A 174 11.25 -18.07 -19.37
N SER A 175 12.32 -17.27 -19.38
CA SER A 175 13.65 -17.78 -19.01
C SER A 175 13.80 -17.96 -17.49
N LYS A 176 14.68 -18.88 -17.04
CA LYS A 176 15.00 -19.03 -15.60
C LYS A 176 15.48 -17.72 -14.96
N LYS A 177 16.24 -16.92 -15.71
CA LYS A 177 16.77 -15.63 -15.24
C LYS A 177 15.64 -14.61 -15.06
N ASP A 178 14.69 -14.58 -15.98
CA ASP A 178 13.55 -13.65 -15.90
C ASP A 178 12.55 -14.07 -14.82
N LEU A 179 12.37 -15.38 -14.61
CA LEU A 179 11.61 -15.89 -13.46
C LEU A 179 12.23 -15.45 -12.14
N ALA A 180 13.55 -15.59 -11.98
CA ALA A 180 14.24 -15.18 -10.76
C ALA A 180 14.10 -13.67 -10.48
N LYS A 181 14.18 -12.83 -11.52
CA LYS A 181 13.90 -11.38 -11.39
C LYS A 181 12.47 -11.11 -10.94
N LYS A 182 11.49 -11.78 -11.54
CA LYS A 182 10.07 -11.64 -11.19
C LYS A 182 9.79 -12.10 -9.75
N ILE A 183 10.40 -13.20 -9.30
CA ILE A 183 10.35 -13.66 -7.90
C ILE A 183 10.95 -12.60 -6.97
N GLY A 184 12.09 -12.00 -7.34
CA GLY A 184 12.71 -10.93 -6.55
C GLY A 184 11.82 -9.69 -6.41
N ILE A 185 11.16 -9.27 -7.49
CA ILE A 185 10.17 -8.17 -7.46
C ILE A 185 9.01 -8.54 -6.54
N LEU A 186 8.41 -9.72 -6.71
CA LEU A 186 7.30 -10.19 -5.86
C LEU A 186 7.69 -10.26 -4.39
N PHE A 187 8.90 -10.71 -4.08
CA PHE A 187 9.42 -10.73 -2.72
C PHE A 187 9.58 -9.32 -2.16
N SER A 188 10.05 -8.36 -2.97
CA SER A 188 10.12 -6.95 -2.58
C SER A 188 8.73 -6.39 -2.29
N GLU A 189 7.74 -6.62 -3.13
CA GLU A 189 6.34 -6.21 -2.91
C GLU A 189 5.76 -6.82 -1.63
N ARG A 190 5.96 -8.13 -1.42
CA ARG A 190 5.53 -8.82 -0.20
C ARG A 190 6.23 -8.26 1.03
N ASN A 191 7.52 -7.94 0.93
CA ASN A 191 8.29 -7.36 2.02
C ASN A 191 7.79 -5.95 2.34
N LEU A 192 7.43 -5.13 1.35
CA LEU A 192 6.80 -3.82 1.59
C LEU A 192 5.47 -3.97 2.33
N VAL A 193 4.59 -4.87 1.89
CA VAL A 193 3.31 -5.13 2.61
C VAL A 193 3.56 -5.67 4.03
N SER A 194 4.56 -6.54 4.19
CA SER A 194 4.86 -7.22 5.47
C SER A 194 5.59 -6.34 6.47
N LEU A 195 6.55 -5.50 6.05
CA LEU A 195 7.23 -4.53 6.89
C LEU A 195 6.27 -3.44 7.37
N ASN A 196 5.28 -3.10 6.55
CA ASN A 196 4.19 -2.21 6.95
C ASN A 196 3.14 -2.92 7.84
N LYS A 197 3.37 -4.13 8.34
CA LYS A 197 2.54 -4.67 9.44
C LYS A 197 2.68 -3.86 10.72
N GLU A 198 3.89 -3.37 11.03
CA GLU A 198 4.12 -2.49 12.19
C GLU A 198 3.28 -1.20 12.08
N PHE A 199 2.94 -0.80 10.86
CA PHE A 199 2.04 0.31 10.59
C PHE A 199 0.56 0.00 10.85
N PHE A 200 0.16 -1.27 10.76
CA PHE A 200 -1.21 -1.72 11.04
C PHE A 200 -1.43 -2.15 12.51
N ASP A 201 -0.37 -2.22 13.30
CA ASP A 201 -0.45 -2.37 14.75
C ASP A 201 -0.96 -1.07 15.39
N THR A 202 -1.42 -1.13 16.65
CA THR A 202 -1.94 0.05 17.35
C THR A 202 -0.86 1.12 17.50
N PRO A 203 -1.05 2.34 16.95
CA PRO A 203 -0.07 3.41 17.06
C PRO A 203 0.29 3.80 18.51
N ASP A 204 1.57 4.11 18.77
CA ASP A 204 2.11 4.55 20.07
C ASP A 204 1.30 5.68 20.73
N PHE A 205 0.67 6.52 19.90
CA PHE A 205 -0.22 7.59 20.33
C PHE A 205 -1.29 7.09 21.31
N PHE A 206 -1.87 5.91 21.06
CA PHE A 206 -2.95 5.33 21.85
C PHE A 206 -2.44 4.70 23.16
N TRP A 207 -1.20 4.24 23.23
CA TRP A 207 -0.65 3.73 24.50
C TRP A 207 -0.62 4.81 25.59
N ARG A 208 -0.38 6.07 25.19
CA ARG A 208 -0.45 7.22 26.09
C ARG A 208 -1.87 7.74 26.31
N ARG A 209 -2.80 7.40 25.40
CA ARG A 209 -4.17 7.93 25.39
C ARG A 209 -5.19 6.84 24.99
N PRO A 210 -5.34 5.79 25.82
CA PRO A 210 -6.15 4.61 25.47
C PRO A 210 -7.63 4.95 25.27
N LYS A 211 -8.12 6.05 25.86
CA LYS A 211 -9.49 6.54 25.67
C LYS A 211 -9.88 6.86 24.22
N TYR A 212 -8.90 7.07 23.33
CA TYR A 212 -9.16 7.34 21.90
C TYR A 212 -9.03 6.11 21.00
N GLU A 213 -8.49 5.00 21.52
CA GLU A 213 -8.30 3.76 20.77
C GLU A 213 -9.62 3.18 20.21
N PRO A 214 -10.78 3.24 20.92
CA PRO A 214 -12.03 2.76 20.36
C PRO A 214 -12.46 3.47 19.06
N TYR A 215 -12.15 4.76 18.89
CA TYR A 215 -12.44 5.49 17.66
C TYR A 215 -11.53 5.05 16.50
N TYR A 216 -10.27 4.77 16.81
CA TYR A 216 -9.35 4.16 15.85
C TYR A 216 -9.84 2.78 15.43
N GLU A 217 -10.18 1.88 16.36
CA GLU A 217 -10.73 0.57 16.03
C GLU A 217 -12.03 0.65 15.22
N MET A 218 -12.88 1.64 15.51
CA MET A 218 -14.09 1.90 14.75
C MET A 218 -13.76 2.27 13.30
N SER A 219 -12.76 3.13 13.09
CA SER A 219 -12.27 3.49 11.75
C SER A 219 -11.71 2.28 10.98
N LEU A 220 -10.99 1.37 11.65
CA LEU A 220 -10.44 0.16 11.03
C LEU A 220 -11.54 -0.79 10.54
N LYS A 221 -12.62 -0.90 11.33
CA LYS A 221 -13.79 -1.72 10.99
C LYS A 221 -14.57 -1.10 9.84
N PHE A 222 -14.80 0.20 9.88
CA PHE A 222 -15.50 0.92 8.83
C PHE A 222 -14.85 0.77 7.45
N ILE A 223 -13.52 0.76 7.39
CA ILE A 223 -12.79 0.66 6.13
C ILE A 223 -12.42 -0.80 5.78
N ASP A 224 -12.90 -1.77 6.58
CA ASP A 224 -12.62 -3.20 6.42
C ASP A 224 -11.13 -3.54 6.26
N LEU A 225 -10.26 -2.80 6.98
CA LEU A 225 -8.83 -2.82 6.73
C LEU A 225 -8.23 -4.24 6.83
N LYS A 226 -8.64 -5.00 7.85
CA LYS A 226 -8.16 -6.39 8.06
C LYS A 226 -8.52 -7.31 6.90
N GLN A 227 -9.74 -7.21 6.39
CA GLN A 227 -10.20 -8.03 5.27
C GLN A 227 -9.46 -7.66 3.99
N ARG A 228 -9.28 -6.36 3.72
CA ARG A 228 -8.54 -5.88 2.54
C ARG A 228 -7.07 -6.33 2.56
N VAL A 229 -6.40 -6.24 3.70
CA VAL A 229 -5.03 -6.77 3.87
C VAL A 229 -4.98 -8.28 3.61
N GLN A 230 -5.96 -9.05 4.12
CA GLN A 230 -6.01 -10.49 3.87
C GLN A 230 -6.19 -10.81 2.38
N ILE A 231 -7.08 -10.10 1.68
CA ILE A 231 -7.31 -10.27 0.24
C ILE A 231 -6.02 -9.96 -0.55
N LEU A 232 -5.32 -8.88 -0.19
CA LEU A 232 -4.05 -8.50 -0.82
C LEU A 232 -2.98 -9.60 -0.67
N ASN A 233 -2.83 -10.15 0.55
CA ASN A 233 -1.91 -11.25 0.81
C ASN A 233 -2.26 -12.51 0.00
N ASN A 234 -3.55 -12.88 -0.04
CA ASN A 234 -4.01 -14.02 -0.84
C ASN A 234 -3.68 -13.83 -2.34
N ARG A 235 -3.84 -12.61 -2.87
CA ARG A 235 -3.47 -12.29 -4.26
C ARG A 235 -1.97 -12.47 -4.52
N LEU A 236 -1.12 -12.02 -3.59
CA LEU A 236 0.32 -12.22 -3.67
C LEU A 236 0.70 -13.70 -3.62
N ASP A 237 0.03 -14.49 -2.77
CA ASP A 237 0.27 -15.93 -2.64
C ASP A 237 -0.09 -16.69 -3.93
N VAL A 238 -1.18 -16.33 -4.61
CA VAL A 238 -1.54 -16.91 -5.92
C VAL A 238 -0.46 -16.64 -6.98
N ILE A 239 0.13 -15.44 -7.00
CA ILE A 239 1.23 -15.12 -7.94
C ILE A 239 2.47 -15.94 -7.58
N HIS A 240 2.76 -16.08 -6.29
CA HIS A 240 3.88 -16.88 -5.80
C HIS A 240 3.72 -18.36 -6.20
N GLU A 241 2.53 -18.92 -6.05
CA GLU A 241 2.20 -20.29 -6.47
C GLU A 241 2.37 -20.47 -7.98
N LEU A 242 1.87 -19.51 -8.79
CA LEU A 242 2.08 -19.50 -10.23
C LEU A 242 3.57 -19.53 -10.60
N TYR A 243 4.41 -18.73 -9.96
CA TYR A 243 5.85 -18.74 -10.17
C TYR A 243 6.49 -20.07 -9.72
N GLY A 244 5.98 -20.69 -8.67
CA GLY A 244 6.39 -22.04 -8.24
C GLY A 244 6.14 -23.09 -9.33
N ILE A 245 4.96 -23.08 -9.93
CA ILE A 245 4.60 -23.97 -11.05
C ILE A 245 5.53 -23.75 -12.24
N VAL A 246 5.78 -22.48 -12.60
CA VAL A 246 6.69 -22.13 -13.70
C VAL A 246 8.11 -22.61 -13.42
N SER A 247 8.59 -22.46 -12.18
CA SER A 247 9.92 -22.93 -11.77
C SER A 247 10.06 -24.44 -11.91
N ALA A 248 9.06 -25.20 -11.47
CA ALA A 248 9.06 -26.66 -11.57
C ALA A 248 9.14 -27.13 -13.03
N GLU A 249 8.35 -26.53 -13.92
CA GLU A 249 8.38 -26.84 -15.35
C GLU A 249 9.74 -26.54 -15.99
N LEU A 250 10.36 -25.40 -15.65
CA LEU A 250 11.71 -25.07 -16.12
C LEU A 250 12.79 -26.02 -15.58
N GLN A 251 12.60 -26.60 -14.39
CA GLN A 251 13.48 -27.64 -13.85
C GLN A 251 13.30 -28.96 -14.59
N HIS A 252 12.06 -29.39 -14.85
CA HIS A 252 11.77 -30.59 -15.64
C HIS A 252 12.36 -30.49 -17.06
N ALA A 253 12.14 -29.37 -17.76
CA ALA A 253 12.72 -29.14 -19.08
C ALA A 253 14.27 -29.16 -19.07
N HIS A 254 14.91 -28.72 -17.99
CA HIS A 254 16.36 -28.79 -17.84
C HIS A 254 16.84 -30.22 -17.60
N SER A 255 16.14 -30.99 -16.78
CA SER A 255 16.44 -32.41 -16.54
C SER A 255 16.36 -33.22 -17.82
N LEU A 256 15.32 -33.02 -18.64
CA LEU A 256 15.17 -33.68 -19.94
C LEU A 256 16.32 -33.37 -20.90
N ARG A 257 16.84 -32.13 -20.90
CA ARG A 257 18.01 -31.78 -21.72
C ARG A 257 19.27 -32.51 -21.26
N LEU A 258 19.48 -32.61 -19.95
CA LEU A 258 20.62 -33.36 -19.41
C LEU A 258 20.50 -34.85 -19.75
N GLU A 259 19.30 -35.42 -19.63
CA GLU A 259 19.03 -36.80 -20.00
C GLU A 259 19.33 -37.07 -21.48
N LEU A 260 18.88 -36.18 -22.38
CA LEU A 260 19.19 -36.28 -23.81
C LEU A 260 20.70 -36.18 -24.10
N ILE A 261 21.43 -35.32 -23.38
CA ILE A 261 22.88 -35.23 -23.51
C ILE A 261 23.55 -36.55 -23.09
N VAL A 262 23.12 -37.15 -21.98
CA VAL A 262 23.65 -38.43 -21.51
C VAL A 262 23.35 -39.55 -22.51
N ILE A 263 22.11 -39.65 -23.01
CA ILE A 263 21.73 -40.64 -24.03
C ILE A 263 22.59 -40.47 -25.30
N LEU A 264 22.80 -39.23 -25.74
CA LEU A 264 23.63 -38.93 -26.92
C LEU A 264 25.11 -39.29 -26.71
N LEU A 265 25.65 -39.06 -25.52
CA LEU A 265 27.03 -39.45 -25.18
C LEU A 265 27.21 -40.98 -25.23
N ILE A 266 26.28 -41.73 -24.62
CA ILE A 266 26.29 -43.20 -24.66
C ILE A 266 26.16 -43.70 -26.10
N PHE A 267 25.28 -43.09 -26.90
CA PHE A 267 25.08 -43.45 -28.30
C PHE A 267 26.36 -43.27 -29.15
N ILE A 268 27.08 -42.15 -28.95
CA ILE A 268 28.37 -41.91 -29.62
C ILE A 268 29.41 -42.96 -29.22
N GLU A 269 29.48 -43.31 -27.94
CA GLU A 269 30.43 -44.31 -27.44
C GLU A 269 30.19 -45.69 -28.04
N VAL A 270 28.92 -46.11 -28.14
CA VAL A 270 28.54 -47.38 -28.79
C VAL A 270 28.92 -47.37 -30.27
N ILE A 271 28.68 -46.25 -30.99
CA ILE A 271 29.08 -46.14 -32.41
C ILE A 271 30.59 -46.28 -32.57
N LEU A 272 31.39 -45.61 -31.73
CA LEU A 272 32.84 -45.69 -31.78
C LEU A 272 33.35 -47.10 -31.48
N ALA A 273 32.74 -47.79 -30.52
CA ALA A 273 33.06 -49.18 -30.20
C ALA A 273 32.80 -50.10 -31.39
N VAL A 274 31.63 -50.00 -32.02
CA VAL A 274 31.25 -50.80 -33.20
C VAL A 274 32.18 -50.51 -34.39
N LEU A 275 32.50 -49.24 -34.66
CA LEU A 275 33.43 -48.87 -35.74
C LEU A 275 34.83 -49.44 -35.50
N LYS A 276 35.30 -49.42 -34.25
CA LYS A 276 36.60 -49.99 -33.87
C LYS A 276 36.62 -51.50 -34.08
N ASP A 277 35.57 -52.21 -33.68
CA ASP A 277 35.48 -53.66 -33.87
C ASP A 277 35.44 -54.04 -35.36
N ILE A 278 34.71 -53.28 -36.18
CA ILE A 278 34.67 -53.50 -37.64
C ILE A 278 36.04 -53.23 -38.28
N MET A 279 36.72 -52.14 -37.92
CA MET A 279 38.07 -51.86 -38.44
C MET A 279 39.11 -52.86 -37.96
N HIS A 280 38.95 -53.46 -36.78
CA HIS A 280 39.90 -54.47 -36.30
C HIS A 280 39.67 -55.84 -36.98
N TRP A 281 38.50 -56.06 -37.59
CA TRP A 281 38.18 -57.28 -38.33
C TRP A 281 38.60 -57.22 -39.81
N PHE A 282 38.80 -56.03 -40.37
CA PHE A 282 39.24 -55.78 -41.75
C PHE A 282 40.76 -55.58 -41.83
#